data_AF-A0A7J8I9S0-F1
#
_entry.id   AF-A0A7J8I9S0-F1
#
_cell.length_a   1.000
_cell.length_b   1.000
_cell.length_c   1.000
_cell.angle_alpha   90.00
_cell.angle_beta   90.00
_cell.angle_gamma   90.00
#
_symmetry.space_group_name_H-M   'P 1'
#
loop_
_entity.id
_entity.type
_entity.pdbx_description
1 polymer ?
#
loop_
_entity_poly.entity_id
_entity_poly.type
_entity_poly.pdbx_seq_one_letter_code
_entity_poly.pdbx_strand_id
1 'polypeptide(L)'
;MVHFPTLEGEKPSITLEYAGECAKRIEEFNIIFKDVKSKQMEMNIFATLFNVEPADMSDNLQHEIIQLQSDDELKARYNFPLLEFYKRYINNDEFPTLRRHALKYLSVFRITYCCEQFFSKLSIARNQLHSRLTDKPGKAVSSSNVINTSYYHMPHQREAVPPSG
;
A
#
# COMPACT_ATOMS: atom_id res chain seq x y z
N MET A 1 32.66 18.38 -28.78
CA MET A 1 32.01 17.08 -29.08
C MET A 1 32.70 16.05 -28.21
N VAL A 2 32.13 15.71 -27.06
CA VAL A 2 32.75 14.78 -26.11
C VAL A 2 32.47 13.36 -26.64
N HIS A 3 33.48 12.78 -27.30
CA HIS A 3 33.46 11.39 -27.74
C HIS A 3 33.65 10.51 -26.49
N PHE A 4 32.68 9.66 -26.17
CA PHE A 4 32.77 8.69 -25.06
C PHE A 4 33.64 7.51 -25.51
N PRO A 5 34.92 7.42 -25.10
CA PRO A 5 35.85 6.41 -25.61
C PRO A 5 35.46 4.99 -25.20
N THR A 6 34.64 4.86 -24.15
CA THR A 6 34.16 3.59 -23.60
C THR A 6 33.28 2.81 -24.59
N LEU A 7 32.64 3.47 -25.56
CA LEU A 7 31.70 2.85 -26.50
C LEU A 7 32.36 2.37 -27.81
N GLU A 8 33.61 2.74 -28.08
CA GLU A 8 34.29 2.43 -29.35
C GLU A 8 34.66 0.94 -29.48
N GLY A 9 34.63 0.19 -28.38
CA GLY A 9 34.94 -1.25 -28.33
C GLY A 9 33.73 -2.17 -28.10
N GLU A 10 32.51 -1.67 -27.95
CA GLU A 10 31.34 -2.53 -27.71
C GLU A 10 30.81 -3.14 -29.01
N LYS A 11 30.75 -4.48 -29.04
CA LYS A 11 30.16 -5.21 -30.15
C LYS A 11 28.63 -4.99 -30.17
N PRO A 12 28.01 -4.75 -31.35
CA PRO A 12 26.55 -4.58 -31.49
C PRO A 12 25.72 -5.71 -30.85
N SER A 13 26.32 -6.91 -30.75
CA SER A 13 25.74 -8.09 -30.09
C SER A 13 25.43 -7.87 -28.61
N ILE A 14 26.28 -7.14 -27.87
CA ILE A 14 26.15 -6.92 -26.41
C ILE A 14 25.05 -5.89 -26.17
N THR A 15 24.97 -4.87 -27.02
CA THR A 15 23.91 -3.85 -27.00
C THR A 15 22.54 -4.44 -27.33
N LEU A 16 22.48 -5.39 -28.27
CA LEU A 16 21.24 -6.11 -28.62
C LEU A 16 20.77 -7.03 -27.49
N GLU A 17 21.70 -7.75 -26.85
CA GLU A 17 21.41 -8.59 -25.68
C GLU A 17 20.93 -7.75 -24.48
N TYR A 18 21.59 -6.62 -24.21
CA TYR A 18 21.17 -5.66 -23.20
C TYR A 18 19.78 -5.07 -23.48
N ALA A 19 19.49 -4.69 -24.72
CA ALA A 19 18.17 -4.22 -25.13
C ALA A 19 17.08 -5.29 -24.93
N GLY A 20 17.41 -6.56 -25.20
CA GLY A 20 16.54 -7.71 -24.92
C GLY A 20 16.23 -7.88 -23.43
N GLU A 21 17.24 -7.79 -22.57
CA GLU A 21 17.07 -7.84 -21.11
C GLU A 21 16.27 -6.64 -20.57
N CYS A 22 16.48 -5.44 -21.11
CA CYS A 22 15.65 -4.26 -20.80
C CYS A 22 14.18 -4.49 -21.20
N ALA A 23 13.92 -4.99 -22.40
CA ALA A 23 12.56 -5.27 -22.87
C ALA A 23 11.86 -6.32 -21.99
N LYS A 24 12.58 -7.38 -21.59
CA LYS A 24 12.07 -8.41 -20.68
C LYS A 24 11.68 -7.84 -19.31
N ARG A 25 12.53 -7.01 -18.71
CA ARG A 25 12.22 -6.37 -17.42
C ARG A 25 11.08 -5.37 -17.52
N ILE A 26 10.97 -4.65 -18.63
CA ILE A 26 9.84 -3.75 -18.90
C ILE A 26 8.54 -4.57 -18.99
N GLU A 27 8.57 -5.73 -19.64
CA GLU A 27 7.42 -6.63 -19.72
C GLU A 27 7.03 -7.16 -18.33
N GLU A 28 7.99 -7.66 -17.54
CA GLU A 28 7.77 -8.11 -16.16
C GLU A 28 7.21 -6.97 -15.28
N PHE A 29 7.74 -5.76 -15.43
CA PHE A 29 7.23 -4.57 -14.77
C PHE A 29 5.78 -4.28 -15.17
N ASN A 30 5.47 -4.29 -16.47
CA ASN A 30 4.12 -4.06 -16.98
C ASN A 30 3.13 -5.13 -16.50
N ILE A 31 3.54 -6.39 -16.39
CA ILE A 31 2.71 -7.47 -15.83
C ILE A 31 2.36 -7.17 -14.37
N ILE A 32 3.35 -6.85 -13.55
CA ILE A 32 3.14 -6.50 -12.13
C ILE A 32 2.25 -5.26 -12.01
N PHE A 33 2.46 -4.25 -12.86
CA PHE A 33 1.68 -3.01 -12.83
C PHE A 33 0.28 -3.13 -13.44
N LYS A 34 0.05 -4.10 -14.32
CA LYS A 34 -1.29 -4.43 -14.82
C LYS A 34 -2.18 -4.86 -13.66
N ASP A 35 -1.68 -5.73 -12.79
CA ASP A 35 -2.37 -6.11 -11.56
C ASP A 35 -2.55 -4.93 -10.62
N VAL A 36 -1.57 -4.02 -10.51
CA VAL A 36 -1.70 -2.79 -9.70
C VAL A 36 -2.88 -1.94 -10.17
N LYS A 37 -3.12 -1.78 -11.47
CA LYS A 37 -4.28 -1.01 -11.97
C LYS A 37 -5.61 -1.64 -11.59
N SER A 38 -5.74 -2.97 -11.72
CA SER A 38 -6.94 -3.68 -11.27
C SER A 38 -7.12 -3.57 -9.75
N LYS A 39 -6.04 -3.66 -8.98
CA LYS A 39 -6.08 -3.43 -7.53
C LYS A 39 -6.39 -1.98 -7.18
N GLN A 40 -5.98 -1.01 -7.99
CA GLN A 40 -6.25 0.40 -7.77
C GLN A 40 -7.75 0.68 -7.87
N MET A 41 -8.44 0.13 -8.88
CA MET A 41 -9.88 0.31 -8.99
C MET A 41 -10.61 -0.31 -7.79
N GLU A 42 -10.22 -1.51 -7.40
CA GLU A 42 -10.75 -2.15 -6.20
C GLU A 42 -10.48 -1.32 -4.93
N MET A 43 -9.30 -0.72 -4.80
CA MET A 43 -8.98 0.18 -3.70
C MET A 43 -9.83 1.46 -3.75
N ASN A 44 -10.12 1.98 -4.94
CA ASN A 44 -10.96 3.16 -5.10
C ASN A 44 -12.41 2.88 -4.66
N ILE A 45 -12.94 1.69 -4.90
CA ILE A 45 -14.27 1.29 -4.38
C ILE A 45 -14.29 1.42 -2.86
N PHE A 46 -13.22 1.01 -2.19
CA PHE A 46 -13.09 1.12 -0.74
C PHE A 46 -12.83 2.55 -0.26
N ALA A 47 -11.92 3.29 -0.92
CA ALA A 47 -11.39 4.57 -0.42
C ALA A 47 -12.16 5.80 -0.92
N THR A 48 -12.87 5.69 -2.04
CA THR A 48 -13.55 6.79 -2.74
C THR A 48 -14.93 6.37 -3.23
N LEU A 49 -15.70 5.73 -2.36
CA LEU A 49 -16.96 5.04 -2.67
C LEU A 49 -17.98 5.89 -3.46
N PHE A 50 -18.05 7.19 -3.17
CA PHE A 50 -18.99 8.14 -3.82
C PHE A 50 -18.44 8.82 -5.08
N ASN A 51 -17.19 8.57 -5.47
CA ASN A 51 -16.55 9.18 -6.64
C ASN A 51 -16.02 8.12 -7.62
N VAL A 52 -16.49 6.89 -7.48
CA VAL A 52 -16.10 5.77 -8.32
C VAL A 52 -17.12 5.57 -9.43
N GLU A 53 -16.62 5.37 -10.65
CA GLU A 53 -17.44 5.02 -11.80
C GLU A 53 -17.74 3.51 -11.81
N PRO A 54 -19.02 3.07 -11.88
CA PRO A 54 -19.37 1.66 -11.76
C PRO A 54 -19.08 0.77 -12.98
N ALA A 55 -18.56 1.32 -14.08
CA ALA A 55 -18.57 0.70 -15.41
C ALA A 55 -17.80 -0.63 -15.53
N ASP A 56 -16.75 -0.83 -14.73
CA ASP A 56 -15.84 -1.97 -14.84
C ASP A 56 -15.97 -2.99 -13.67
N MET A 57 -17.13 -3.02 -12.99
CA MET A 57 -17.37 -3.88 -11.82
C MET A 57 -18.28 -5.07 -12.10
N SER A 58 -18.39 -6.01 -11.15
CA SER A 58 -19.42 -7.04 -11.23
C SER A 58 -20.82 -6.44 -11.05
N ASP A 59 -21.80 -6.94 -11.79
CA ASP A 59 -23.18 -6.44 -11.80
C ASP A 59 -23.77 -6.25 -10.39
N ASN A 60 -23.54 -7.20 -9.49
CA ASN A 60 -24.02 -7.14 -8.11
C ASN A 60 -23.41 -5.96 -7.34
N LEU A 61 -22.09 -5.75 -7.48
CA LEU A 61 -21.40 -4.66 -6.79
C LEU A 61 -21.75 -3.31 -7.44
N GLN A 62 -21.91 -3.27 -8.76
CA GLN A 62 -22.36 -2.11 -9.49
C GLN A 62 -23.75 -1.65 -9.03
N HIS A 63 -24.71 -2.57 -8.87
CA HIS A 63 -26.04 -2.24 -8.35
C HIS A 63 -25.99 -1.67 -6.93
N GLU A 64 -25.26 -2.34 -6.02
CA GLU A 64 -25.11 -1.90 -4.63
C GLU A 64 -24.46 -0.50 -4.54
N ILE A 65 -23.45 -0.21 -5.37
CA ILE A 65 -22.78 1.09 -5.40
C ILE A 65 -23.71 2.17 -5.97
N ILE A 66 -24.44 1.90 -7.04
CA ILE A 66 -25.39 2.87 -7.63
C ILE A 66 -26.47 3.22 -6.61
N GLN A 67 -27.05 2.20 -5.96
CA GLN A 67 -28.04 2.40 -4.89
C GLN A 67 -27.47 3.26 -3.78
N LEU A 68 -26.27 2.94 -3.29
CA LEU A 68 -25.62 3.70 -2.22
C LEU A 68 -25.28 5.14 -2.63
N GLN A 69 -24.80 5.36 -3.86
CA GLN A 69 -24.43 6.68 -4.36
C GLN A 69 -25.66 7.59 -4.56
N SER A 70 -26.84 6.99 -4.73
CA SER A 70 -28.12 7.70 -4.81
C SER A 70 -28.71 8.08 -3.44
N ASP A 71 -28.16 7.56 -2.35
CA ASP A 71 -28.61 7.84 -0.98
C ASP A 71 -27.87 9.05 -0.40
N ASP A 72 -28.57 10.18 -0.34
CA ASP A 72 -28.04 11.44 0.19
C ASP A 72 -27.74 11.37 1.70
N GLU A 73 -28.44 10.54 2.47
CA GLU A 73 -28.15 10.38 3.89
C GLU A 73 -26.82 9.62 4.05
N LEU A 74 -26.64 8.48 3.38
CA LEU A 74 -25.39 7.74 3.40
C LEU A 74 -24.21 8.61 2.93
N LYS A 75 -24.43 9.44 1.90
CA LYS A 75 -23.43 10.41 1.43
C LYS A 75 -23.06 11.43 2.50
N ALA A 76 -24.02 11.96 3.24
CA ALA A 76 -23.75 12.86 4.37
C ALA A 76 -23.01 12.17 5.52
N ARG A 77 -23.20 10.86 5.73
CA ARG A 77 -22.47 10.05 6.72
C ARG A 77 -21.06 9.65 6.27
N TYR A 78 -20.67 9.88 5.01
CA TYR A 78 -19.32 9.51 4.52
C TYR A 78 -18.18 10.36 5.10
N ASN A 79 -18.46 11.28 6.02
CA ASN A 79 -17.44 12.04 6.76
C ASN A 79 -16.87 11.28 7.97
N PHE A 80 -17.42 10.12 8.34
CA PHE A 80 -16.86 9.26 9.38
C PHE A 80 -15.61 8.51 8.87
N PRO A 81 -14.69 8.09 9.77
CA PRO A 81 -13.61 7.19 9.40
C PRO A 81 -14.13 5.95 8.66
N LEU A 82 -13.45 5.51 7.60
CA LEU A 82 -13.90 4.40 6.72
C LEU A 82 -14.37 3.16 7.49
N LEU A 83 -13.60 2.72 8.49
CA LEU A 83 -13.97 1.57 9.32
C LEU A 83 -15.32 1.78 10.03
N GLU A 84 -15.53 2.95 10.62
CA GLU A 84 -16.77 3.27 11.31
C GLU A 84 -17.92 3.43 10.32
N PHE A 85 -17.67 4.00 9.14
CA PHE A 85 -18.65 4.11 8.07
C PHE A 85 -19.16 2.72 7.64
N TYR A 86 -18.27 1.82 7.26
CA TYR A 86 -18.62 0.45 6.83
C TYR A 86 -19.22 -0.38 7.96
N LYS A 87 -18.84 -0.14 9.22
CA LYS A 87 -19.39 -0.86 10.36
C LYS A 87 -20.81 -0.43 10.69
N ARG A 88 -21.11 0.88 10.66
CA ARG A 88 -22.37 1.46 11.14
C ARG A 88 -23.44 1.61 10.06
N TYR A 89 -23.06 1.94 8.84
CA TYR A 89 -24.00 2.36 7.80
C TYR A 89 -24.15 1.35 6.66
N ILE A 90 -23.16 0.48 6.45
CA ILE A 90 -23.21 -0.53 5.38
C ILE A 90 -23.68 -1.86 5.96
N ASN A 91 -24.99 -2.07 5.96
CA ASN A 91 -25.57 -3.30 6.48
C ASN A 91 -25.38 -4.49 5.50
N ASN A 92 -25.43 -5.72 6.01
CA ASN A 92 -25.19 -6.92 5.20
C ASN A 92 -26.39 -7.36 4.37
N ASP A 93 -27.59 -6.92 4.72
CA ASP A 93 -28.83 -7.36 4.06
C ASP A 93 -29.11 -6.54 2.79
N GLU A 94 -28.73 -5.26 2.80
CA GLU A 94 -28.84 -4.32 1.67
C GLU A 94 -27.58 -4.29 0.81
N PHE A 95 -26.39 -4.38 1.42
CA PHE A 95 -25.10 -4.24 0.73
C PHE A 95 -24.13 -5.42 0.99
N PRO A 96 -24.55 -6.68 0.76
CA PRO A 96 -23.74 -7.85 1.09
C PRO A 96 -22.40 -7.92 0.33
N THR A 97 -22.38 -7.47 -0.93
CA THR A 97 -21.18 -7.54 -1.78
C THR A 97 -20.18 -6.46 -1.43
N LEU A 98 -20.66 -5.24 -1.28
CA LEU A 98 -19.89 -4.08 -0.86
C LEU A 98 -19.34 -4.26 0.56
N ARG A 99 -20.15 -4.77 1.50
CA ARG A 99 -19.69 -5.02 2.87
C ARG A 99 -18.55 -6.03 2.90
N ARG A 100 -18.68 -7.14 2.18
CA ARG A 100 -17.64 -8.16 2.06
C ARG A 100 -16.37 -7.61 1.40
N HIS A 101 -16.53 -6.79 0.36
CA HIS A 101 -15.43 -6.10 -0.30
C HIS A 101 -14.68 -5.18 0.67
N ALA A 102 -15.40 -4.32 1.39
CA ALA A 102 -14.82 -3.40 2.37
C ALA A 102 -14.07 -4.13 3.49
N LEU A 103 -14.64 -5.21 4.04
CA LEU A 103 -14.00 -6.00 5.08
C LEU A 103 -12.71 -6.68 4.61
N LYS A 104 -12.66 -7.13 3.35
CA LYS A 104 -11.44 -7.67 2.74
C LYS A 104 -10.33 -6.61 2.75
N TYR A 105 -10.62 -5.40 2.28
CA TYR A 105 -9.60 -4.35 2.21
C TYR A 105 -9.23 -3.81 3.60
N LEU A 106 -10.18 -3.64 4.52
CA LEU A 106 -9.89 -3.34 5.93
C LEU A 106 -8.94 -4.38 6.56
N SER A 107 -9.13 -5.66 6.27
CA SER A 107 -8.26 -6.73 6.75
C SER A 107 -6.86 -6.63 6.16
N VAL A 108 -6.74 -6.40 4.85
CA VAL A 108 -5.44 -6.21 4.18
C VAL A 108 -4.67 -5.07 4.82
N PHE A 109 -5.28 -3.89 4.97
CA PHE A 109 -4.62 -2.73 5.58
C PHE A 109 -4.20 -2.96 7.03
N ARG A 110 -5.03 -3.66 7.83
CA ARG A 110 -4.66 -4.00 9.21
C ARG A 110 -3.51 -4.99 9.27
N ILE A 111 -3.48 -5.99 8.38
CA ILE A 111 -2.44 -7.02 8.36
C ILE A 111 -1.11 -6.43 7.87
N THR A 112 -1.09 -5.64 6.79
CA THR A 112 0.14 -4.96 6.35
C THR A 112 0.70 -4.07 7.45
N TYR A 113 -0.14 -3.26 8.10
CA TYR A 113 0.30 -2.45 9.23
C TYR A 113 0.86 -3.30 10.38
N CYS A 114 0.15 -4.34 10.81
CA CYS A 114 0.64 -5.23 11.87
C CYS A 114 1.97 -5.91 11.50
N CYS A 115 2.13 -6.35 10.25
CA CYS A 115 3.36 -6.93 9.73
C CYS A 115 4.50 -5.91 9.74
N GLU A 116 4.28 -4.70 9.24
CA GLU A 116 5.27 -3.62 9.25
C GLU A 116 5.73 -3.29 10.67
N GLN A 117 4.80 -3.17 11.62
CA GLN A 117 5.11 -2.94 13.03
C GLN A 117 5.91 -4.10 13.63
N PHE A 118 5.56 -5.34 13.29
CA PHE A 118 6.29 -6.53 13.74
C PHE A 118 7.72 -6.57 13.19
N PHE A 119 7.90 -6.36 11.87
CA PHE A 119 9.21 -6.33 11.24
C PHE A 119 10.08 -5.18 11.73
N SER A 120 9.49 -4.01 11.98
CA SER A 120 10.18 -2.86 12.57
C SER A 120 10.73 -3.20 13.96
N LYS A 121 9.90 -3.79 14.84
CA LYS A 121 10.33 -4.25 16.17
C LYS A 121 11.42 -5.31 16.09
N LEU A 122 11.28 -6.27 15.17
CA LEU A 122 12.28 -7.33 14.95
C LEU A 122 13.62 -6.76 14.48
N SER A 123 13.59 -5.78 13.58
CA SER A 123 14.78 -5.07 13.10
C SER A 123 15.49 -4.35 14.25
N ILE A 124 14.73 -3.65 15.10
CA ILE A 124 15.28 -2.97 16.29
C ILE A 124 15.94 -3.99 17.23
N ALA A 125 15.26 -5.09 17.55
CA ALA A 125 15.78 -6.13 18.44
C ALA A 125 17.06 -6.80 17.88
N ARG A 126 17.08 -7.09 16.57
CA ARG A 126 18.25 -7.61 15.87
C ARG A 126 19.43 -6.64 15.93
N ASN A 127 19.19 -5.35 15.69
CA ASN A 127 20.24 -4.33 15.72
C ASN A 127 20.81 -4.14 17.13
N GLN A 128 19.97 -4.20 18.17
CA GLN A 128 20.41 -4.19 19.56
C GLN A 128 21.28 -5.41 19.91
N LEU A 129 20.88 -6.61 19.46
CA LEU A 129 21.67 -7.82 19.65
C LEU A 129 23.03 -7.71 18.95
N HIS A 130 23.07 -7.22 17.70
CA HIS A 130 24.32 -7.00 16.98
C HIS A 130 25.21 -5.97 17.67
N SER A 131 24.66 -4.82 18.07
CA SER A 131 25.40 -3.78 18.80
C SER A 131 26.03 -4.33 20.09
N ARG A 132 25.31 -5.17 20.84
CA ARG A 132 25.83 -5.80 22.07
C ARG A 132 26.93 -6.84 21.80
N LEU A 133 26.92 -7.48 20.64
CA LEU A 133 27.93 -8.47 20.24
C LEU A 133 29.20 -7.80 19.67
N THR A 134 29.06 -6.65 19.00
CA THR A 134 30.20 -5.82 18.56
C THR A 134 30.76 -4.93 19.67
N ASP A 135 30.07 -4.80 20.80
CA ASP A 135 30.59 -4.14 22.02
C ASP A 135 31.59 -5.04 22.78
N LYS A 136 32.50 -5.67 22.04
CA LYS A 136 33.77 -6.16 22.57
C LYS A 136 34.77 -5.02 22.45
N PRO A 137 35.52 -4.66 23.52
CA PRO A 137 36.49 -3.58 23.46
C PRO A 137 37.65 -4.00 22.54
N GLY A 138 37.58 -3.59 21.27
CA GLY A 138 38.62 -3.87 20.29
C GLY A 138 38.13 -3.85 18.84
N LYS A 139 38.28 -2.68 18.21
CA LYS A 139 38.15 -2.37 16.77
C LYS A 139 36.76 -1.95 16.29
N ALA A 140 36.56 -0.64 16.29
CA ALA A 140 35.58 0.05 15.48
C ALA A 140 35.78 -0.29 13.99
N VAL A 141 34.80 -0.94 13.38
CA VAL A 141 34.63 -0.99 11.92
C VAL A 141 33.39 -0.18 11.60
N SER A 142 33.62 0.91 10.87
CA SER A 142 32.61 1.82 10.36
C SER A 142 31.78 1.09 9.29
N SER A 143 30.53 0.75 9.62
CA SER A 143 29.54 0.34 8.62
C SER A 143 28.39 1.33 8.65
N SER A 144 28.51 2.36 7.82
CA SER A 144 27.43 3.26 7.43
C SER A 144 26.30 2.44 6.82
N ASN A 145 25.20 2.29 7.54
CA ASN A 145 23.87 1.97 6.98
C ASN A 145 22.83 2.69 7.84
N VAL A 146 22.69 3.99 7.59
CA VAL A 146 21.66 4.83 8.21
C VAL A 146 20.33 4.50 7.54
N ILE A 147 19.58 3.55 8.08
CA ILE A 147 18.16 3.43 7.78
C ILE A 147 17.45 4.38 8.75
N ASN A 148 17.13 5.59 8.26
CA ASN A 148 16.40 6.60 9.00
C ASN A 148 14.94 6.14 9.18
N THR A 149 14.61 5.61 10.37
CA THR A 149 13.30 5.04 10.71
C THR A 149 12.25 6.08 11.13
N SER A 150 12.49 7.38 10.91
CA SER A 150 11.62 8.45 11.43
C SER A 150 10.34 8.74 10.62
N TYR A 151 10.06 8.05 9.51
CA TYR A 151 9.02 8.48 8.55
C TYR A 151 7.71 7.67 8.51
N TYR A 152 7.39 6.84 9.51
CA TYR A 152 6.11 6.11 9.53
C TYR A 152 5.30 6.42 10.79
N HIS A 153 4.85 7.66 10.91
CA HIS A 153 3.75 8.02 11.81
C HIS A 153 2.68 8.75 10.99
N MET A 154 1.63 8.03 10.58
CA MET A 154 0.38 8.64 10.13
C MET A 154 -0.49 8.95 11.36
N PRO A 155 -1.26 10.04 11.32
CA PRO A 155 -1.73 10.76 12.50
C PRO A 155 -2.72 9.93 13.29
N HIS A 156 -2.55 10.00 14.61
CA HIS A 156 -3.51 9.64 15.64
C HIS A 156 -4.96 9.58 15.13
N GLN A 157 -5.57 8.40 15.23
CA GLN A 157 -6.98 8.35 15.59
C GLN A 157 -7.09 9.14 16.91
N ARG A 158 -7.70 10.33 16.87
CA ARG A 158 -8.02 11.06 18.09
C ARG A 158 -9.01 10.20 18.86
N GLU A 159 -8.52 9.49 19.88
CA GLU A 159 -9.40 9.00 20.93
C GLU A 159 -9.99 10.21 21.63
N ALA A 160 -11.31 10.33 21.58
CA ALA A 160 -12.04 11.27 22.40
C ALA A 160 -11.83 10.87 23.87
N VAL A 161 -11.12 11.72 24.62
CA VAL A 161 -11.07 11.62 26.08
C VAL A 161 -12.49 11.86 26.60
N PRO A 162 -13.11 10.93 27.35
CA PRO A 162 -14.41 11.19 27.96
C PRO A 162 -14.27 12.25 29.07
N PRO A 163 -15.29 13.10 29.28
CA PRO A 163 -15.23 14.14 30.30
C PRO A 163 -15.17 13.49 31.68
N SER A 164 -14.15 13.85 32.46
CA SER A 164 -14.12 13.62 33.90
C SER A 164 -15.29 14.38 34.53
N GLY A 165 -16.12 13.65 35.27
CA GLY A 165 -17.07 14.24 36.22
C GLY A 165 -16.36 14.90 37.40
#